data_AF-A0A919WI14-F1
#
_entry.id   AF-A0A919WI14-F1
#
_cell.length_a   1.000
_cell.length_b   1.000
_cell.length_c   1.000
_cell.angle_alpha   90.00
_cell.angle_beta   90.00
_cell.angle_gamma   90.00
#
_symmetry.space_group_name_H-M   'P 1'
#
loop_
_entity.id
_entity.type
_entity.pdbx_description
1 polymer ?
#
loop_
_entity_poly.entity_id
_entity_poly.type
_entity_poly.pdbx_seq_one_letter_code
_entity_poly.pdbx_strand_id
1 'polypeptide(L)'
;MTAVEGILSIRRIKGSDILLLNDTPLVKSLSHFNEKEITVTIECENDRAQTFSGVAEIFYFEGQQQYHRGIKYVSDFFIDDVDIMEWLERLEGKYIKLTVK
;
A
#
# COMPACT_ATOMS: atom_id res chain seq x y z
N MET A 1 10.36 -13.59 -2.08
CA MET A 1 9.11 -13.47 -2.87
C MET A 1 7.94 -13.48 -1.91
N THR A 2 7.21 -12.36 -1.87
CA THR A 2 6.04 -12.15 -1.00
C THR A 2 4.86 -11.81 -1.91
N ALA A 3 3.69 -12.40 -1.67
CA ALA A 3 2.48 -12.09 -2.42
C ALA A 3 1.32 -11.84 -1.45
N VAL A 4 0.54 -10.81 -1.74
CA VAL A 4 -0.69 -10.47 -1.01
C VAL A 4 -1.82 -10.29 -2.03
N GLU A 5 -2.99 -10.83 -1.73
CA GLU A 5 -4.15 -10.76 -2.62
C GLU A 5 -5.46 -10.59 -1.86
N GLY A 6 -6.40 -9.89 -2.49
CA GLY A 6 -7.68 -9.57 -1.85
C GLY A 6 -8.41 -8.43 -2.52
N ILE A 7 -9.54 -8.07 -1.92
CA ILE A 7 -10.31 -6.90 -2.35
C ILE A 7 -9.65 -5.67 -1.76
N LEU A 8 -9.26 -4.75 -2.64
CA LEU A 8 -8.71 -3.47 -2.24
C LEU A 8 -9.84 -2.54 -1.77
N SER A 9 -9.67 -1.94 -0.60
CA SER A 9 -10.62 -0.96 -0.06
C SER A 9 -9.87 0.22 0.56
N ILE A 10 -10.46 1.41 0.50
CA ILE A 10 -9.89 2.61 1.11
C ILE A 10 -10.65 2.90 2.40
N ARG A 11 -9.96 2.85 3.54
CA ARG A 11 -10.50 3.33 4.81
C ARG A 11 -10.10 4.77 5.02
N ARG A 12 -11.06 5.68 4.85
CA ARG A 12 -10.89 7.12 5.11
C ARG A 12 -10.97 7.41 6.59
N ILE A 13 -9.89 7.91 7.16
CA ILE A 13 -9.80 8.36 8.54
C ILE A 13 -9.54 9.87 8.51
N LYS A 14 -9.96 10.60 9.55
CA LYS A 14 -9.82 12.06 9.58
C LYS A 14 -8.35 12.47 9.37
N GLY A 15 -8.04 12.94 8.15
CA GLY A 15 -6.71 13.39 7.74
C GLY A 15 -5.79 12.31 7.13
N SER A 16 -6.28 11.10 6.85
CA SER A 16 -5.46 10.03 6.24
C SER A 16 -6.34 8.97 5.55
N ASP A 17 -5.88 8.46 4.41
CA ASP A 17 -6.47 7.31 3.73
C ASP A 17 -5.57 6.09 3.91
N ILE A 18 -6.18 4.93 4.20
CA ILE A 18 -5.45 3.68 4.39
C ILE A 18 -5.95 2.67 3.37
N LEU A 19 -5.04 2.18 2.52
CA LEU A 19 -5.32 1.05 1.64
C LEU A 19 -5.32 -0.25 2.46
N LEU A 20 -6.47 -0.92 2.41
CA LEU A 20 -6.71 -2.21 3.04
C LEU A 20 -6.87 -3.27 1.97
N LEU A 21 -6.30 -4.43 2.22
CA LEU A 21 -6.47 -5.63 1.42
C LEU A 21 -7.03 -6.71 2.34
N ASN A 22 -8.30 -7.10 2.13
CA ASN A 22 -9.07 -7.93 3.07
C ASN A 22 -8.96 -7.42 4.53
N ASP A 23 -9.25 -6.14 4.76
CA ASP A 23 -9.19 -5.45 6.06
C ASP A 23 -7.79 -5.29 6.69
N THR A 24 -6.73 -5.75 6.02
CA THR A 24 -5.35 -5.61 6.50
C THR A 24 -4.67 -4.41 5.83
N PRO A 25 -4.03 -3.48 6.58
CA PRO A 25 -3.28 -2.38 5.98
C PRO A 25 -2.17 -2.89 5.06
N LEU A 26 -2.28 -2.56 3.77
CA LEU A 26 -1.39 -3.07 2.73
C LEU A 26 0.05 -2.65 2.99
N VAL A 27 0.28 -1.36 3.22
CA VAL A 27 1.63 -0.78 3.44
C VAL A 27 2.31 -1.39 4.67
N LYS A 28 1.54 -1.69 5.73
CA LYS A 28 2.05 -2.37 6.93
C LYS A 28 2.61 -3.76 6.60
N SER A 29 1.95 -4.50 5.73
CA SER A 29 2.40 -5.85 5.32
C SER A 29 3.71 -5.81 4.52
N LEU A 30 3.98 -4.69 3.84
CA LEU A 30 5.13 -4.51 2.97
C LEU A 30 6.27 -3.72 3.62
N SER A 31 6.11 -3.17 4.84
CA SER A 31 7.10 -2.27 5.48
C SER A 31 8.50 -2.88 5.64
N HIS A 32 8.62 -4.21 5.65
CA HIS A 32 9.90 -4.91 5.70
C HIS A 32 10.72 -4.81 4.40
N PHE A 33 10.15 -4.25 3.33
CA PHE A 33 10.83 -3.94 2.08
C PHE A 33 11.37 -2.50 1.98
N ASN A 34 11.14 -1.65 2.99
CA ASN A 34 11.67 -0.29 2.99
C ASN A 34 13.20 -0.26 2.73
N GLU A 35 13.64 0.67 1.90
CA GLU A 35 15.02 0.89 1.44
C GLU A 35 15.63 -0.29 0.65
N LYS A 36 14.82 -1.25 0.20
CA LYS A 36 15.28 -2.37 -0.63
C LYS A 36 14.95 -2.14 -2.10
N GLU A 37 15.86 -2.58 -2.96
CA GLU A 37 15.57 -2.75 -4.38
C GLU A 37 14.58 -3.91 -4.53
N ILE A 38 13.39 -3.62 -5.07
CA ILE A 38 12.31 -4.59 -5.25
C ILE A 38 11.73 -4.49 -6.65
N THR A 39 11.04 -5.55 -7.05
CA THR A 39 10.09 -5.48 -8.17
C THR A 39 8.70 -5.82 -7.68
N VAL A 40 7.75 -4.92 -7.92
CA VAL A 40 6.34 -5.05 -7.58
C VAL A 40 5.53 -5.26 -8.84
N THR A 41 4.78 -6.35 -8.88
CA THR A 41 3.80 -6.62 -9.93
C THR A 41 2.40 -6.58 -9.33
N ILE A 42 1.54 -5.73 -9.88
CA ILE A 42 0.13 -5.59 -9.50
C ILE A 42 -0.72 -6.19 -10.62
N GLU A 43 -1.48 -7.23 -10.30
CA GLU A 43 -2.41 -7.92 -11.18
C GLU A 43 -3.86 -7.64 -10.73
N CYS A 44 -4.76 -7.39 -11.67
CA CYS A 44 -6.19 -7.19 -11.43
C CYS A 44 -6.97 -7.87 -12.55
N GLU A 45 -8.10 -8.54 -12.26
CA GLU A 45 -8.79 -9.47 -13.19
C GLU A 45 -9.04 -8.90 -14.61
N ASN A 46 -9.31 -7.60 -14.73
CA ASN A 46 -9.67 -6.97 -15.99
C ASN A 46 -8.63 -5.97 -16.52
N ASP A 47 -7.51 -5.78 -15.82
CA ASP A 47 -6.49 -4.80 -16.18
C ASP A 47 -5.16 -5.50 -16.49
N ARG A 48 -4.40 -4.94 -17.43
CA ARG A 48 -3.05 -5.44 -17.72
C ARG A 48 -2.17 -5.28 -16.48
N ALA A 49 -1.48 -6.36 -16.11
CA ALA A 49 -0.53 -6.35 -15.01
C ALA A 49 0.48 -5.18 -15.15
N GLN A 50 0.65 -4.43 -14.07
CA GLN A 50 1.61 -3.33 -13.98
C GLN A 50 2.80 -3.77 -13.15
N THR A 51 4.00 -3.43 -13.61
CA THR A 51 5.25 -3.78 -12.92
C THR A 51 6.07 -2.53 -12.68
N PHE A 52 6.54 -2.37 -11.46
CA PHE A 52 7.39 -1.29 -11.00
C PHE A 52 8.65 -1.90 -10.38
N SER A 53 9.82 -1.36 -10.70
CA SER A 53 11.11 -1.85 -10.22
C SER A 53 11.95 -0.65 -9.80
N GLY A 54 12.59 -0.73 -8.63
CA GLY A 54 13.35 0.38 -8.07
C GLY A 54 13.57 0.21 -6.57
N VAL A 55 14.06 1.25 -5.91
CA VAL A 55 14.22 1.30 -4.47
C VAL A 55 12.88 1.63 -3.82
N ALA A 56 12.44 0.79 -2.89
CA ALA A 56 11.19 1.01 -2.19
C ALA A 56 11.34 2.01 -1.04
N GLU A 57 10.47 3.01 -0.98
CA GLU A 57 10.29 3.85 0.20
C GLU A 57 8.90 3.55 0.79
N ILE A 58 8.88 2.79 1.88
CA ILE A 58 7.66 2.25 2.49
C ILE A 58 7.60 2.69 3.94
N PHE A 59 6.61 3.52 4.27
CA PHE A 59 6.42 4.02 5.62
C PHE A 59 4.99 3.77 6.11
N TYR A 60 4.86 3.02 7.20
CA TYR A 60 3.58 2.83 7.89
C TYR A 60 3.71 3.21 9.36
N PHE A 61 2.81 4.08 9.82
CA PHE A 61 2.68 4.44 11.22
C PHE A 61 1.21 4.43 11.64
N GLU A 62 0.94 3.85 12.81
CA GLU A 62 -0.35 3.89 13.48
C GLU A 62 -0.11 4.15 14.98
N GLY A 63 -0.62 5.27 15.49
CA GLY A 63 -0.40 5.62 16.89
C GLY A 63 -1.36 6.69 17.41
N GLN A 64 -1.50 6.76 18.73
CA GLN A 64 -2.32 7.79 19.38
C GLN A 64 -1.53 9.09 19.52
N GLN A 65 -2.18 10.23 19.28
CA GLN A 65 -1.59 11.53 19.63
C GLN A 65 -1.79 11.83 21.12
N GLN A 66 -0.69 12.15 21.81
CA GLN A 66 -0.69 12.42 23.26
C GLN A 66 -1.52 13.66 23.65
N TYR A 67 -1.72 14.62 22.74
CA TYR A 67 -2.36 15.92 23.01
C TYR A 67 -3.68 16.17 22.27
N HIS A 68 -4.08 15.27 21.36
CA HIS A 68 -5.33 15.38 20.60
C HIS A 68 -6.10 14.05 20.62
N ARG A 69 -7.43 14.10 20.72
CA ARG A 69 -8.27 12.90 20.58
C ARG A 69 -8.23 12.41 19.12
N GLY A 70 -7.45 11.37 18.84
CA GLY A 70 -7.40 10.73 17.53
C GLY A 70 -6.25 9.74 17.35
N ILE A 71 -6.41 8.81 16.41
CA ILE A 71 -5.33 7.96 15.91
C ILE A 71 -4.70 8.69 14.71
N LYS A 72 -3.38 8.86 14.72
CA LYS A 72 -2.62 9.35 13.57
C LYS A 72 -2.20 8.14 12.73
N TYR A 73 -2.42 8.26 11.44
CA TYR A 73 -1.97 7.30 10.44
C TYR A 73 -0.98 7.97 9.49
N VAL A 74 0.02 7.23 9.06
CA VAL A 74 0.87 7.56 7.91
C VAL A 74 1.03 6.27 7.10
N SER A 75 0.88 6.35 5.79
CA SER A 75 0.86 5.18 4.92
C SER A 75 1.36 5.61 3.54
N ASP A 76 2.67 5.49 3.34
CA ASP A 76 3.36 5.91 2.13
C ASP A 76 4.04 4.70 1.47
N PHE A 77 3.97 4.63 0.15
CA PHE A 77 4.62 3.58 -0.63
C PHE A 77 5.06 4.12 -1.99
N PHE A 78 6.37 4.31 -2.15
CA PHE A 78 7.01 4.69 -3.40
C PHE A 78 7.96 3.59 -3.88
N ILE A 79 8.17 3.56 -5.19
CA ILE A 79 9.27 2.85 -5.84
C ILE A 79 9.98 3.89 -6.71
N ASP A 80 11.20 4.25 -6.31
CA ASP A 80 11.87 5.46 -6.78
C ASP A 80 10.89 6.66 -6.68
N ASP A 81 10.67 7.40 -7.77
CA ASP A 81 9.76 8.56 -7.81
C ASP A 81 8.29 8.19 -8.06
N VAL A 82 7.94 6.89 -8.15
CA VAL A 82 6.57 6.44 -8.48
C VAL A 82 5.75 6.21 -7.21
N ASP A 83 4.68 6.98 -7.06
CA ASP A 83 3.67 6.78 -6.02
C ASP A 83 2.81 5.53 -6.32
N ILE A 84 3.07 4.46 -5.58
CA ILE A 84 2.34 3.19 -5.72
C ILE A 84 0.97 3.29 -5.07
N MET A 85 0.81 4.13 -4.04
CA MET A 85 -0.48 4.36 -3.38
C MET A 85 -1.47 4.97 -4.36
N GLU A 86 -1.07 6.04 -5.07
CA GLU A 86 -1.92 6.71 -6.07
C GLU A 86 -2.38 5.74 -7.17
N TRP A 87 -1.49 4.82 -7.59
CA TRP A 87 -1.84 3.79 -8.56
C TRP A 87 -2.87 2.79 -8.03
N LEU A 88 -2.69 2.35 -6.79
CA LEU A 88 -3.59 1.38 -6.16
C LEU A 88 -4.95 1.99 -5.84
N GLU A 89 -5.04 3.27 -5.48
CA GLU A 89 -6.31 3.96 -5.22
C GLU A 89 -7.30 3.86 -6.40
N ARG A 90 -6.79 3.83 -7.64
CA ARG A 90 -7.60 3.66 -8.87
C ARG A 90 -8.23 2.27 -9.00
N LEU A 91 -7.80 1.32 -8.17
CA LEU A 91 -8.27 -0.06 -8.13
C LEU A 91 -9.18 -0.34 -6.92
N GLU A 92 -9.67 0.70 -6.22
CA GLU A 92 -10.63 0.55 -5.12
C GLU A 92 -11.83 -0.34 -5.53
N GLY A 93 -12.17 -1.29 -4.67
CA GLY A 93 -13.27 -2.24 -4.87
C GLY A 93 -12.93 -3.43 -5.78
N LYS A 94 -11.74 -3.46 -6.39
CA LYS A 94 -11.31 -4.56 -7.25
C LYS A 94 -10.53 -5.61 -6.46
N TYR A 95 -10.61 -6.86 -6.93
CA TYR A 95 -9.69 -7.91 -6.48
C TYR A 95 -8.33 -7.69 -7.14
N ILE A 96 -7.28 -7.56 -6.31
CA ILE A 96 -5.91 -7.41 -6.78
C ILE A 96 -5.02 -8.48 -6.19
N LYS A 97 -3.92 -8.76 -6.91
CA LYS A 97 -2.80 -9.54 -6.41
C LYS A 97 -1.53 -8.73 -6.59
N LEU A 98 -0.85 -8.46 -5.48
CA LEU A 98 0.42 -7.74 -5.45
C LEU A 98 1.54 -8.72 -5.12
N THR A 99 2.51 -8.83 -6.01
CA THR A 99 3.68 -9.70 -5.86
C THR A 99 4.94 -8.85 -5.76
N VAL A 100 5.71 -9.03 -4.68
CA VAL A 100 7.01 -8.38 -4.45
C VAL A 100 8.13 -9.41 -4.54
N LYS A 101 9.14 -9.10 -5.35
CA LYS A 101 10.37 -9.90 -5.53
C LYS A 101 11.58 -9.15 -5.01
#